data_AF-A0A832EKG2-F1
#
_entry.id   AF-A0A832EKG2-F1
#
_cell.length_a   1.000
_cell.length_b   1.000
_cell.length_c   1.000
_cell.angle_alpha   90.00
_cell.angle_beta   90.00
_cell.angle_gamma   90.00
#
_symmetry.space_group_name_H-M   'P 1'
#
loop_
_entity.id
_entity.type
_entity.pdbx_description
1 polymer ?
#
loop_
_entity_poly.entity_id
_entity_poly.type
_entity_poly.pdbx_seq_one_letter_code
_entity_poly.pdbx_strand_id
1 'polypeptide(L)' 'MADIVRTGPLPSNWEFPPEGWLWCVNGSLEEGELRRVLEHAGFAPVEIVSRTCEAEPFWTAVIRARTIGGKRAYSSGTI' A
#
# COMPACT_ATOMS: atom_id res chain seq x y z
N MET A 1 -5.67 7.50 -0.37
CA MET A 1 -5.59 6.23 -1.13
C MET A 1 -6.27 5.15 -0.32
N ALA A 2 -6.93 4.17 -0.93
CA ALA A 2 -7.40 2.97 -0.25
C ALA A 2 -6.66 1.76 -0.83
N ASP A 3 -6.22 0.83 0.01
CA ASP A 3 -5.44 -0.34 -0.42
C ASP A 3 -5.60 -1.54 0.54
N ILE A 4 -5.21 -2.74 0.11
CA ILE A 4 -5.14 -3.95 0.94
C ILE A 4 -3.80 -3.96 1.69
N VAL A 5 -3.87 -4.17 3.01
CA VAL A 5 -2.72 -4.27 3.92
C VAL A 5 -2.80 -5.58 4.69
N ARG A 6 -1.64 -6.14 5.08
CA ARG A 6 -1.53 -7.42 5.80
C ARG A 6 -0.86 -7.31 7.18
N THR A 7 -1.17 -8.23 8.09
CA THR A 7 -0.66 -8.28 9.49
C THR A 7 0.68 -9.01 9.63
N GLY A 8 1.14 -9.66 8.56
CA GLY A 8 2.37 -10.44 8.54
C GLY A 8 2.71 -10.92 7.14
N PRO A 9 3.77 -11.75 6.97
CA PRO A 9 4.25 -12.22 5.68
C PRO A 9 3.17 -12.95 4.89
N LEU A 10 3.22 -12.85 3.56
CA LEU A 10 2.47 -13.77 2.70
C LEU A 10 2.94 -15.20 2.97
N PRO A 11 2.04 -16.20 2.98
CA PRO A 11 2.45 -17.59 3.03
C PRO A 11 3.37 -17.94 1.84
N SER A 12 4.36 -18.81 2.05
CA SER A 12 5.44 -19.09 1.10
C SER A 12 5.00 -19.65 -0.27
N ASN A 13 3.74 -20.05 -0.41
CA ASN A 13 3.13 -20.57 -1.63
C ASN A 13 2.16 -19.59 -2.31
N TRP A 14 2.01 -18.36 -1.78
CA TRP A 14 1.02 -17.40 -2.27
C TRP A 14 1.58 -16.45 -3.33
N GLU A 15 2.89 -16.35 -3.53
CA GLU A 15 3.48 -15.41 -4.49
C GLU A 15 3.18 -15.75 -5.97
N PHE A 16 2.85 -17.02 -6.25
CA PHE A 16 2.78 -17.56 -7.61
C PHE A 16 1.37 -17.67 -8.23
N PRO A 17 0.29 -17.93 -7.48
CA PRO A 17 -1.06 -18.00 -8.05
C PRO A 17 -1.48 -16.68 -8.72
N PRO A 18 -1.82 -16.67 -10.03
CA PRO A 18 -2.27 -15.47 -10.74
C PRO A 18 -3.49 -14.79 -10.11
N GLU A 19 -4.35 -15.57 -9.46
CA GLU A 19 -5.55 -15.07 -8.79
C GLU A 19 -5.20 -14.11 -7.65
N GLY A 20 -4.16 -14.41 -6.87
CA GLY A 20 -3.71 -13.55 -5.78
C GLY A 20 -3.23 -12.18 -6.26
N TRP A 21 -2.66 -12.11 -7.46
CA TRP A 21 -2.30 -10.85 -8.12
C TRP A 21 -3.53 -10.09 -8.63
N LEU A 22 -4.50 -10.80 -9.24
CA LEU A 22 -5.76 -10.20 -9.71
C LEU A 22 -6.55 -9.54 -8.56
N TRP A 23 -6.51 -10.14 -7.37
CA TRP A 23 -7.20 -9.66 -6.17
C TRP A 23 -6.37 -8.70 -5.32
N CYS A 24 -5.22 -8.23 -5.79
CA CYS A 24 -4.31 -7.33 -5.07
C CYS A 24 -3.76 -7.89 -3.75
N VAL A 25 -3.85 -9.20 -3.53
CA VAL A 25 -3.39 -9.88 -2.31
C VAL A 25 -1.86 -10.02 -2.32
N ASN A 26 -1.30 -10.50 -3.43
CA ASN A 26 0.12 -10.81 -3.52
C ASN A 26 1.02 -9.57 -3.53
N GLY A 27 0.48 -8.45 -4.01
CA GLY A 27 1.15 -7.15 -3.96
C GLY A 27 0.98 -6.40 -2.65
N SER A 28 0.20 -6.93 -1.70
CA SER A 28 -0.08 -6.24 -0.44
C SER A 28 1.18 -6.18 0.45
N LEU A 29 1.30 -5.07 1.18
CA LEU A 29 2.39 -4.79 2.09
C LEU A 29 1.91 -4.84 3.53
N GLU A 30 2.81 -5.13 4.47
CA GLU A 30 2.55 -4.82 5.87
C GLU A 30 2.49 -3.30 6.07
N GLU A 31 1.77 -2.86 7.10
CA GLU A 31 1.65 -1.43 7.42
C GLU A 31 3.02 -0.75 7.53
N GLY A 32 3.97 -1.39 8.20
CA GLY A 32 5.31 -0.85 8.38
C GLY A 32 6.12 -0.77 7.09
N GLU A 33 5.87 -1.65 6.13
CA GLU A 33 6.52 -1.67 4.82
C GLU A 33 5.90 -0.60 3.91
N LEU A 34 4.58 -0.54 3.86
CA LEU A 34 3.82 0.49 3.14
C LEU A 34 4.24 1.89 3.59
N ARG A 35 4.33 2.13 4.90
CA ARG A 35 4.79 3.41 5.47
C ARG A 35 6.19 3.75 4.96
N ARG A 36 7.13 2.80 5.07
CA ARG A 36 8.53 2.99 4.62
C ARG A 36 8.62 3.32 3.12
N VAL A 37 7.86 2.62 2.28
CA VAL A 37 7.84 2.87 0.82
C VAL A 37 7.32 4.28 0.52
N LEU A 38 6.23 4.70 1.16
CA LEU A 38 5.66 6.04 0.95
C LEU A 38 6.59 7.15 1.47
N GLU A 39 7.20 6.96 2.63
CA GLU A 39 8.17 7.92 3.18
C GLU A 39 9.41 8.02 2.30
N HIS A 40 9.94 6.90 1.82
CA HIS A 40 11.07 6.87 0.88
C HIS A 40 10.72 7.58 -0.45
N ALA A 41 9.47 7.50 -0.89
CA ALA A 41 8.96 8.21 -2.07
C ALA A 41 8.71 9.72 -1.84
N GLY A 42 9.02 10.24 -0.64
CA GLY A 42 8.90 11.66 -0.31
C GLY A 42 7.54 12.09 0.22
N PHE A 43 6.72 11.14 0.67
CA PHE A 43 5.47 11.45 1.36
C PHE A 43 5.64 11.43 2.88
N ALA A 44 5.34 12.54 3.55
CA ALA A 44 5.11 12.56 4.99
C ALA A 44 4.22 13.75 5.42
N PRO A 45 3.40 13.60 6.48
CA PRO A 45 3.22 12.37 7.28
C PRO A 45 2.39 11.32 6.53
N VAL A 46 2.58 10.04 6.88
CA VAL A 46 1.80 8.88 6.38
C VAL A 46 0.93 8.33 7.51
N GLU A 47 -0.39 8.47 7.36
CA GLU A 47 -1.38 8.12 8.37
C GLU A 47 -2.39 7.12 7.81
N ILE A 48 -2.67 6.04 8.54
CA ILE A 48 -3.86 5.21 8.29
C ILE A 48 -5.03 5.86 9.02
N VAL A 49 -5.99 6.38 8.26
CA VAL A 49 -7.15 7.10 8.78
C VAL A 49 -8.40 6.23 8.90
N SER A 50 -8.39 5.05 8.29
CA SER A 50 -9.46 4.05 8.43
C SER A 50 -8.92 2.64 8.17
N ARG A 51 -9.51 1.66 8.85
CA ARG A 51 -9.32 0.22 8.64
C ARG A 51 -10.70 -0.43 8.53
N THR A 52 -10.96 -1.18 7.46
CA THR A 52 -12.28 -1.77 7.18
C THR A 52 -12.14 -3.17 6.57
N CYS A 53 -13.19 -4.00 6.72
CA CYS A 53 -13.31 -5.32 6.10
C CYS A 53 -12.11 -6.22 6.43
N GLU A 54 -11.98 -6.54 7.72
CA GLU A 54 -10.94 -7.43 8.23
C GLU A 54 -11.27 -8.87 7.85
N ALA A 55 -10.45 -9.44 6.97
CA ALA A 55 -10.44 -10.83 6.61
C ALA A 55 -9.01 -11.34 6.84
N GLU A 56 -8.74 -11.80 8.05
CA GLU A 56 -7.39 -12.21 8.48
C GLU A 56 -6.68 -13.08 7.41
N PRO A 57 -5.45 -12.74 7.00
CA PRO A 57 -4.56 -11.71 7.56
C PRO A 57 -4.67 -10.29 6.94
N PHE A 58 -5.74 -9.99 6.21
CA PHE A 58 -5.89 -8.77 5.41
C PHE A 58 -6.92 -7.79 5.96
N TRP A 59 -6.72 -6.51 5.66
CA TRP A 59 -7.75 -5.47 5.80
C TRP A 59 -7.57 -4.40 4.74
N THR A 60 -8.65 -3.67 4.47
CA THR A 60 -8.57 -2.46 3.64
C THR A 60 -8.17 -1.28 4.52
N ALA A 61 -7.14 -0.53 4.12
CA ALA A 61 -6.69 0.68 4.79
C ALA A 61 -6.98 1.91 3.93
N VAL A 62 -7.50 2.99 4.55
CA VAL A 62 -7.49 4.31 3.93
C VAL A 62 -6.27 5.08 4.44
N ILE A 63 -5.40 5.46 3.52
CA ILE A 63 -4.11 6.10 3.79
C ILE A 63 -4.18 7.56 3.36
N ARG A 64 -3.79 8.44 4.28
CA ARG A 64 -3.50 9.85 4.04
C ARG A 64 -2.00 10.03 4.01
N ALA A 65 -1.49 10.60 2.93
CA ALA A 65 -0.08 10.91 2.77
C ALA A 65 0.06 12.26 2.06
N ARG A 66 1.03 13.09 2.44
CA ARG A 66 1.30 14.40 1.82
C ARG A 66 2.71 14.46 1.26
N THR A 67 2.91 15.07 0.11
CA THR A 67 4.26 15.25 -0.44
C THR A 67 5.03 16.31 0.36
N ILE A 68 6.27 16.01 0.71
CA ILE A 68 7.19 17.01 1.28
C ILE A 68 7.75 17.85 0.11
N GLY A 69 7.57 19.17 0.16
CA GLY A 69 8.23 20.08 -0.77
C GLY A 69 7.50 20.37 -2.10
N GLY A 70 6.20 20.06 -2.22
CA GLY A 70 5.33 20.61 -3.28
C GLY A 70 5.64 20.17 -4.72
N LYS A 71 6.65 19.32 -4.96
CA LYS A 71 6.85 18.72 -6.28
C LYS A 71 5.66 17.81 -6.56
N ARG A 72 4.86 18.16 -7.58
CA ARG A 72 3.84 17.26 -8.11
C ARG A 72 4.56 15.98 -8.55
N ALA A 73 4.13 14.83 -8.04
CA ALA A 73 4.72 13.52 -8.35
C ALA A 73 4.61 13.12 -9.84
N TYR A 74 3.91 13.90 -10.65
CA TYR A 74 3.78 13.70 -12.08
C TYR A 74 3.82 15.05 -12.80
N SER A 75 4.97 15.41 -13.38
CA SER A 75 4.97 16.25 -14.57
C SER A 75 4.52 15.36 -15.72
N SER A 76 3.38 15.64 -16.35
CA SER A 76 2.96 14.95 -17.57
C SER A 76 4.02 15.15 -18.65
N GLY A 77 4.94 14.20 -18.78
CA GLY A 77 5.76 14.05 -19.96
C GLY A 77 4.87 13.51 -21.06
N THR A 78 4.52 14.37 -22.02
CA THR A 78 3.93 13.99 -23.30
C THR A 78 4.79 12.90 -23.94
N ILE A 79 4.17 11.77 -24.28
CA ILE A 79 4.73 10.77 -25.20
C ILE A 79 4.62 11.34 -26.62
#